data_AF-A0A7S3SLJ8-F1
#
_entry.id   AF-A0A7S3SLJ8-F1
#
_cell.length_a   1.000
_cell.length_b   1.000
_cell.length_c   1.000
_cell.angle_alpha   90.00
_cell.angle_beta   90.00
_cell.angle_gamma   90.00
#
_symmetry.space_group_name_H-M   'P 1'
#
loop_
_entity.id
_entity.type
_entity.pdbx_description
1 polymer ?
#
loop_
_entity_poly.entity_id
_entity_poly.type
_entity_poly.pdbx_seq_one_letter_code
_entity_poly.pdbx_strand_id
1 'polypeptide(L)'
;TMLALATSGRPPPTRSSPPARASVPSSCAPPDPPLPRRLARLAAALRAPREPRERLLRLARLGERLPPPSTALVAADGTRVSSCTSMVDVLARPSGSGSLRLDGAADSRLARGLVALLVQGLRGERAETLLALDPAQVARAAGLVGALSPSRVNGLGAMIRLMQRQLEAGVAAEAAADATPAGVASAKAAAEAAPADGASATTSGGEGGREAVLRAGSRGSLESAGEEVAVLLSGGVDSSVALRLLHDAGVRTRAFYLRIWLEDEDAHVASGECPWEEDWAYCTAVCEQAGVPLERVSLQREYSSLVVDYLISEARAGRTPNPDIMCNSRVKFGAFMDAVGTHFACVASGHYARCALHGEPGYHHASGGHDSRLARASLAPPLASPLASPLASPLA
;
A
#
# COMPACT_ATOMS: atom_id res chain seq x y z
N THR A 1 -44.07 -19.90 -74.06
CA THR A 1 -43.19 -18.77 -73.73
C THR A 1 -42.09 -19.28 -72.81
N MET A 2 -40.86 -19.25 -73.32
CA MET A 2 -39.54 -19.36 -72.66
C MET A 2 -39.30 -20.44 -71.59
N LEU A 3 -38.53 -21.42 -72.06
CA LEU A 3 -37.54 -22.27 -71.40
C LEU A 3 -36.54 -21.45 -70.53
N ALA A 4 -36.12 -21.96 -69.37
CA ALA A 4 -34.79 -21.73 -68.82
C ALA A 4 -34.38 -22.86 -67.87
N LEU A 5 -33.18 -23.38 -68.11
CA LEU A 5 -32.57 -24.59 -67.56
C LEU A 5 -31.75 -24.31 -66.29
N ALA A 6 -31.76 -25.31 -65.40
CA ALA A 6 -30.68 -25.87 -64.57
C ALA A 6 -29.68 -24.94 -63.84
N THR A 7 -29.46 -25.20 -62.55
CA THR A 7 -28.16 -25.71 -62.07
C THR A 7 -28.31 -26.51 -60.76
N SER A 8 -27.52 -27.57 -60.67
CA SER A 8 -27.36 -28.53 -59.59
C SER A 8 -26.58 -27.96 -58.40
N GLY A 9 -27.07 -28.16 -57.17
CA GLY A 9 -26.34 -27.91 -55.93
C GLY A 9 -26.51 -29.05 -54.94
N ARG A 10 -25.48 -29.88 -54.80
CA ARG A 10 -25.36 -30.93 -53.76
C ARG A 10 -25.28 -30.26 -52.37
N PRO A 11 -25.95 -30.76 -51.32
CA PRO A 11 -25.75 -30.23 -49.97
C PRO A 11 -24.33 -30.55 -49.47
N PRO A 12 -23.70 -29.65 -48.68
CA PRO A 12 -22.33 -29.82 -48.21
C PRO A 12 -22.23 -30.96 -47.16
N PRO A 13 -21.10 -31.68 -47.11
CA PRO A 13 -20.88 -32.72 -46.11
C PRO A 13 -20.71 -32.12 -44.71
N THR A 14 -21.33 -32.76 -43.72
CA THR A 14 -21.16 -32.48 -42.30
C THR A 14 -19.68 -32.59 -41.93
N ARG A 15 -19.05 -31.48 -41.53
CA ARG A 15 -17.70 -31.50 -40.95
C ARG A 15 -17.77 -32.11 -39.56
N SER A 16 -17.24 -33.32 -39.42
CA SER A 16 -16.87 -33.90 -38.14
C SER A 16 -15.80 -33.02 -37.48
N SER A 17 -16.04 -32.61 -36.23
CA SER A 17 -15.07 -31.91 -35.39
C SER A 17 -13.75 -32.68 -35.31
N PRO A 18 -12.58 -32.01 -35.36
CA PRO A 18 -11.31 -32.69 -35.16
C PRO A 18 -11.25 -33.22 -33.72
N PRO A 19 -10.62 -34.38 -33.47
CA PRO A 19 -10.41 -34.87 -32.10
C PRO A 19 -9.58 -33.83 -31.34
N ALA A 20 -10.02 -33.54 -30.11
CA ALA A 20 -9.30 -32.67 -29.18
C ALA A 20 -7.83 -33.10 -29.13
N ARG A 21 -6.92 -32.18 -29.50
CA ARG A 21 -5.50 -32.36 -29.22
C ARG A 21 -5.37 -32.53 -27.72
N ALA A 22 -4.99 -33.74 -27.29
CA ALA A 22 -4.59 -34.00 -25.93
C ALA A 22 -3.52 -32.96 -25.55
N SER A 23 -3.83 -32.15 -24.54
CA SER A 23 -2.89 -31.25 -23.91
C SER A 23 -1.69 -32.07 -23.44
N VAL A 24 -0.54 -31.77 -24.04
CA VAL A 24 0.75 -32.29 -23.54
C VAL A 24 0.89 -31.74 -22.12
N PRO A 25 1.05 -32.58 -21.08
CA PRO A 25 1.31 -32.07 -19.74
C PRO A 25 2.62 -31.30 -19.79
N SER A 26 2.54 -30.02 -19.40
CA SER A 26 3.68 -29.13 -19.22
C SER A 26 4.76 -29.88 -18.44
N SER A 27 5.97 -29.87 -18.98
CA SER A 27 7.10 -30.63 -18.46
C SER A 27 7.36 -30.31 -17.00
N CYS A 28 7.55 -31.37 -16.23
CA CYS A 28 7.96 -31.38 -14.82
C CYS A 28 9.16 -30.44 -14.60
N ALA A 29 8.90 -29.23 -14.09
CA ALA A 29 9.94 -28.45 -13.43
C ALA A 29 10.48 -29.30 -12.26
N PRO A 30 11.79 -29.34 -12.02
CA PRO A 30 12.31 -30.00 -10.83
C PRO A 30 11.58 -29.43 -9.60
N PRO A 31 11.17 -30.27 -8.63
CA PRO A 31 10.48 -29.78 -7.45
C PRO A 31 11.35 -28.74 -6.76
N ASP A 32 10.76 -27.58 -6.42
CA ASP A 32 11.45 -26.51 -5.70
C ASP A 32 12.22 -27.12 -4.51
N PRO A 33 13.47 -26.69 -4.26
CA PRO A 33 14.23 -27.20 -3.13
C PRO A 33 13.43 -27.01 -1.83
N PRO A 34 13.41 -28.00 -0.92
CA PRO A 34 12.56 -27.94 0.25
C PRO A 34 12.95 -26.77 1.16
N LEU A 35 11.95 -26.09 1.73
CA LEU A 35 12.18 -25.01 2.68
C LEU A 35 13.02 -25.47 3.88
N PRO A 36 13.89 -24.61 4.43
CA PRO A 36 14.67 -24.92 5.63
C PRO A 36 13.79 -25.39 6.80
N ARG A 37 14.27 -26.36 7.57
CA ARG A 37 13.44 -27.07 8.58
C ARG A 37 12.76 -26.14 9.59
N ARG A 38 13.40 -25.03 9.97
CA ARG A 38 12.80 -24.04 10.89
C ARG A 38 11.74 -23.21 10.19
N LEU A 39 12.06 -22.65 9.01
CA LEU A 39 11.12 -21.89 8.19
C LEU A 39 9.88 -22.73 7.82
N ALA A 40 10.06 -23.99 7.41
CA ALA A 40 8.99 -24.92 7.09
C ALA A 40 8.05 -25.16 8.28
N ARG A 41 8.59 -25.31 9.50
CA ARG A 41 7.78 -25.47 10.72
C ARG A 41 6.97 -24.23 11.06
N LEU A 42 7.59 -23.04 10.97
CA LEU A 42 6.88 -21.77 11.19
C LEU A 42 5.79 -21.55 10.14
N ALA A 43 6.10 -21.83 8.87
CA ALA A 43 5.15 -21.74 7.77
C ALA A 43 3.95 -22.69 7.98
N ALA A 44 4.20 -23.95 8.36
CA ALA A 44 3.13 -24.90 8.67
C ALA A 44 2.26 -24.44 9.85
N ALA A 45 2.86 -23.88 10.90
CA ALA A 45 2.13 -23.35 12.06
C ALA A 45 1.25 -22.13 11.70
N LEU A 46 1.72 -21.29 10.78
CA LEU A 46 0.96 -20.17 10.23
C LEU A 46 -0.18 -20.62 9.32
N ARG A 47 0.03 -21.69 8.53
CA ARG A 47 -0.97 -22.23 7.59
C ARG A 47 -2.06 -23.05 8.27
N ALA A 48 -1.82 -23.59 9.47
CA ALA A 48 -2.74 -24.49 10.17
C ALA A 48 -4.18 -23.97 10.37
N PRO A 49 -4.43 -22.68 10.66
CA PRO A 49 -5.80 -22.14 10.73
C PRO A 49 -6.52 -22.19 9.38
N ARG A 50 -7.82 -22.54 9.42
CA ARG A 50 -8.67 -22.51 8.23
C ARG A 50 -9.00 -21.08 7.83
N GLU A 51 -9.34 -20.23 8.79
CA GLU A 51 -9.72 -18.84 8.55
C GLU A 51 -8.51 -17.94 8.26
N PRO A 52 -8.55 -17.11 7.18
CA PRO A 52 -7.48 -16.17 6.85
C PRO A 52 -7.11 -15.23 8.00
N ARG A 53 -8.13 -14.69 8.69
CA ARG A 53 -7.94 -13.76 9.82
C ARG A 53 -7.09 -14.35 10.94
N GLU A 54 -7.31 -15.61 11.29
CA GLU A 54 -6.52 -16.29 12.33
C GLU A 54 -5.05 -16.47 11.92
N ARG A 55 -4.78 -16.71 10.62
CA ARG A 55 -3.40 -16.78 10.10
C ARG A 55 -2.71 -15.44 10.28
N LEU A 56 -3.38 -14.33 9.96
CA LEU A 56 -2.85 -12.98 10.13
C LEU A 56 -2.61 -12.63 11.60
N LEU A 57 -3.51 -13.01 12.50
CA LEU A 57 -3.33 -12.82 13.94
C LEU A 57 -2.13 -13.60 14.47
N ARG A 58 -1.91 -14.84 14.00
CA ARG A 58 -0.72 -15.62 14.35
C ARG A 58 0.56 -14.99 13.80
N LEU A 59 0.52 -14.48 12.57
CA LEU A 59 1.65 -13.76 11.97
C LEU A 59 2.00 -12.51 12.79
N ALA A 60 1.01 -11.72 13.19
CA ALA A 60 1.22 -10.55 14.04
C ALA A 60 1.85 -10.93 15.40
N ARG A 61 1.34 -11.99 16.06
CA ARG A 61 1.92 -12.52 17.32
C ARG A 61 3.35 -13.02 17.15
N LEU A 62 3.71 -13.58 16.00
CA LEU A 62 5.09 -13.95 15.70
C LEU A 62 6.00 -12.71 15.70
N GLY A 63 5.51 -11.59 15.16
CA GLY A 63 6.20 -10.30 15.12
C GLY A 63 6.40 -9.63 16.48
N GLU A 64 5.54 -9.91 17.46
CA GLU A 64 5.69 -9.42 18.84
C GLU A 64 6.94 -9.99 19.52
N ARG A 65 7.41 -11.15 19.07
CA ARG A 65 8.64 -11.82 19.57
C ARG A 65 9.92 -11.37 18.86
N LEU A 66 9.81 -10.50 17.85
CA LEU A 66 10.97 -9.93 17.18
C LEU A 66 11.68 -8.97 18.16
N PRO A 67 12.99 -9.13 18.41
CA PRO A 67 13.75 -8.22 19.25
C PRO A 67 13.77 -6.80 18.64
N PRO A 68 14.06 -5.77 19.44
CA PRO A 68 14.31 -4.43 18.91
C PRO A 68 15.49 -4.44 17.92
N PRO A 69 15.52 -3.51 16.95
CA PRO A 69 16.58 -3.44 15.95
C PRO A 69 17.96 -3.34 16.61
N SER A 70 18.93 -4.11 16.12
CA SER A 70 20.30 -4.00 16.61
C SER A 70 20.97 -2.72 16.10
N THR A 71 22.02 -2.29 16.80
CA THR A 71 22.88 -1.18 16.34
C THR A 71 23.46 -1.42 14.94
N ALA A 72 23.70 -2.68 14.58
CA ALA A 72 24.21 -3.04 13.26
C ALA A 72 23.19 -2.80 12.14
N LEU A 73 21.89 -2.99 12.41
CA LEU A 73 20.83 -2.69 11.45
C LEU A 73 20.69 -1.16 11.27
N VAL A 74 20.74 -0.41 12.37
CA VAL A 74 20.60 1.06 12.35
C VAL A 74 21.77 1.74 11.66
N ALA A 75 22.98 1.24 11.83
CA ALA A 75 24.19 1.83 11.25
C ALA A 75 24.46 1.40 9.80
N ALA A 76 23.74 0.41 9.27
CA ALA A 76 24.01 -0.14 7.95
C ALA A 76 23.21 0.60 6.86
N ASP A 77 23.93 1.04 5.82
CA ASP A 77 23.32 1.58 4.61
C ASP A 77 22.65 0.46 3.78
N GLY A 78 21.62 0.82 3.02
CA GLY A 78 20.94 -0.12 2.10
C GLY A 78 20.10 -1.20 2.78
N THR A 79 19.68 -1.00 4.02
CA THR A 79 18.81 -1.92 4.77
C THR A 79 17.31 -1.74 4.48
N ARG A 80 16.93 -0.59 3.92
CA ARG A 80 15.53 -0.22 3.63
C ARG A 80 14.95 -1.01 2.45
N VAL A 81 13.78 -1.62 2.66
CA VAL A 81 13.01 -2.30 1.61
C VAL A 81 12.16 -1.29 0.85
N SER A 82 12.52 -0.99 -0.40
CA SER A 82 11.88 0.06 -1.21
C SER A 82 10.50 -0.32 -1.79
N SER A 83 10.19 -1.61 -1.92
CA SER A 83 8.93 -2.11 -2.52
C SER A 83 7.96 -2.72 -1.50
N CYS A 84 7.95 -2.17 -0.28
CA CYS A 84 6.99 -2.55 0.76
C CYS A 84 6.03 -1.39 1.05
N THR A 85 4.76 -1.72 1.36
CA THR A 85 3.75 -0.74 1.81
C THR A 85 4.02 -0.23 3.23
N SER A 86 4.74 -1.02 4.03
CA SER A 86 5.19 -0.68 5.38
C SER A 86 6.65 -0.27 5.34
N MET A 87 7.09 0.58 6.27
CA MET A 87 8.53 0.83 6.44
C MET A 87 9.17 -0.43 7.03
N VAL A 88 10.06 -1.05 6.25
CA VAL A 88 10.75 -2.29 6.62
C VAL A 88 12.25 -2.13 6.40
N ASP A 89 13.03 -2.49 7.41
CA ASP A 89 14.47 -2.66 7.33
C ASP A 89 14.83 -4.12 7.53
N VAL A 90 15.73 -4.63 6.70
CA VAL A 90 16.29 -5.97 6.87
C VAL A 90 17.79 -5.94 6.61
N LEU A 91 18.51 -6.75 7.38
CA LEU A 91 19.95 -6.94 7.24
C LEU A 91 20.27 -8.42 7.26
N ALA A 92 20.95 -8.90 6.22
CA ALA A 92 21.53 -10.23 6.14
C ALA A 92 23.05 -10.12 5.95
N ARG A 93 23.79 -10.78 6.83
CA ARG A 93 25.26 -10.88 6.74
C ARG A 93 25.72 -12.32 6.93
N PRO A 94 26.75 -12.76 6.20
CA PRO A 94 27.43 -13.98 6.55
C PRO A 94 28.14 -13.78 7.89
N SER A 95 28.11 -14.80 8.74
CA SER A 95 28.98 -14.94 9.89
C SER A 95 30.28 -15.61 9.47
N GLY A 96 31.39 -15.40 10.18
CA GLY A 96 32.67 -16.07 9.89
C GLY A 96 32.65 -17.61 9.95
N SER A 97 31.55 -18.21 10.40
CA SER A 97 31.29 -19.66 10.33
C SER A 97 30.48 -20.11 9.09
N GLY A 98 30.17 -19.20 8.16
CA GLY A 98 29.29 -19.44 7.00
C GLY A 98 27.78 -19.44 7.30
N SER A 99 27.40 -19.17 8.55
CA SER A 99 25.99 -19.09 8.98
C SER A 99 25.42 -17.67 8.84
N LEU A 100 24.11 -17.55 8.62
CA LEU A 100 23.42 -16.26 8.49
C LEU A 100 23.25 -15.55 9.82
N ARG A 101 23.65 -14.28 9.86
CA ARG A 101 23.17 -13.29 10.84
C ARG A 101 22.12 -12.42 10.18
N LEU A 102 20.91 -12.48 10.72
CA LEU A 102 19.74 -11.77 10.22
C LEU A 102 19.23 -10.81 11.28
N ASP A 103 18.85 -9.62 10.86
CA ASP A 103 18.15 -8.64 11.67
C ASP A 103 17.08 -7.93 10.83
N GLY A 104 16.08 -7.36 11.48
CA GLY A 104 15.10 -6.56 10.79
C GLY A 104 14.14 -5.82 11.71
N ALA A 105 13.52 -4.79 11.17
CA ALA A 105 12.55 -3.95 11.84
C ALA A 105 11.41 -3.58 10.89
N ALA A 106 10.23 -3.31 11.45
CA ALA A 106 9.11 -2.81 10.68
C ALA A 106 8.14 -1.99 11.56
N ASP A 107 7.43 -1.06 10.94
CA ASP A 107 6.44 -0.19 11.60
C ASP A 107 5.09 -0.87 11.85
N SER A 108 4.64 -1.76 10.95
CA SER A 108 3.35 -2.43 11.05
C SER A 108 3.44 -3.81 11.70
N ARG A 109 2.38 -4.20 12.44
CA ARG A 109 2.30 -5.52 13.11
C ARG A 109 2.46 -6.69 12.15
N LEU A 110 1.85 -6.61 10.96
CA LEU A 110 1.95 -7.67 9.95
C LEU A 110 3.32 -7.71 9.29
N ALA A 111 3.91 -6.55 8.98
CA ALA A 111 5.27 -6.49 8.44
C ALA A 111 6.30 -7.02 9.45
N ARG A 112 6.17 -6.68 10.74
CA ARG A 112 6.98 -7.28 11.82
C ARG A 112 6.84 -8.79 11.87
N GLY A 113 5.63 -9.30 11.65
CA GLY A 113 5.37 -10.74 11.55
C GLY A 113 6.10 -11.41 10.38
N LEU A 114 6.10 -10.78 9.20
CA LEU A 114 6.84 -11.27 8.03
C LEU A 114 8.36 -11.24 8.25
N VAL A 115 8.89 -10.15 8.83
CA VAL A 115 10.30 -10.06 9.22
C VAL A 115 10.64 -11.17 10.22
N ALA A 116 9.82 -11.38 11.24
CA ALA A 116 10.02 -12.42 12.24
C ALA A 116 9.99 -13.83 11.64
N LEU A 117 9.10 -14.10 10.67
CA LEU A 117 9.08 -15.37 9.94
C LEU A 117 10.41 -15.66 9.26
N LEU A 118 11.00 -14.67 8.59
CA LEU A 118 12.29 -14.80 7.92
C LEU A 118 13.45 -14.92 8.91
N VAL A 119 13.57 -13.95 9.84
CA VAL A 119 14.68 -13.88 10.81
C VAL A 119 14.72 -15.14 11.69
N GLN A 120 13.57 -15.61 12.19
CA GLN A 120 13.52 -16.81 13.03
C GLN A 120 13.59 -18.09 12.20
N GLY A 121 12.97 -18.11 11.02
CA GLY A 121 12.92 -19.27 10.14
C GLY A 121 14.25 -19.64 9.50
N LEU A 122 15.10 -18.65 9.25
CA LEU A 122 16.42 -18.81 8.63
C LEU A 122 17.59 -18.70 9.63
N ARG A 123 17.28 -18.60 10.93
CA ARG A 123 18.30 -18.46 11.98
C ARG A 123 19.25 -19.65 11.98
N GLY A 124 20.52 -19.39 11.68
CA GLY A 124 21.60 -20.38 11.67
C GLY A 124 21.70 -21.21 10.38
N GLU A 125 20.86 -20.92 9.38
CA GLU A 125 21.03 -21.49 8.03
C GLU A 125 22.24 -20.88 7.33
N ARG A 126 22.70 -21.50 6.24
CA ARG A 126 23.84 -20.99 5.46
C ARG A 126 23.42 -19.90 4.47
N ALA A 127 24.39 -19.10 4.01
CA ALA A 127 24.12 -18.04 3.04
C ALA A 127 23.51 -18.57 1.74
N GLU A 128 23.98 -19.72 1.26
CA GLU A 128 23.48 -20.37 0.03
C GLU A 128 22.00 -20.73 0.13
N THR A 129 21.53 -21.05 1.35
CA THR A 129 20.13 -21.36 1.60
C THR A 129 19.22 -20.15 1.37
N LEU A 130 19.65 -18.95 1.76
CA LEU A 130 18.89 -17.72 1.50
C LEU A 130 19.00 -17.31 0.03
N LEU A 131 20.16 -17.51 -0.61
CA LEU A 131 20.34 -17.24 -2.05
C LEU A 131 19.44 -18.11 -2.92
N ALA A 132 19.21 -19.37 -2.55
CA ALA A 132 18.32 -20.29 -3.26
C ALA A 132 16.84 -20.20 -2.87
N LEU A 133 16.47 -19.34 -1.91
CA LEU A 133 15.12 -19.27 -1.37
C LEU A 133 14.16 -18.58 -2.35
N ASP A 134 13.14 -19.30 -2.83
CA ASP A 134 12.05 -18.72 -3.63
C ASP A 134 11.03 -18.01 -2.72
N PRO A 135 10.79 -16.69 -2.88
CA PRO A 135 9.77 -16.00 -2.11
C PRO A 135 8.36 -16.53 -2.31
N ALA A 136 8.02 -16.98 -3.52
CA ALA A 136 6.67 -17.47 -3.81
C ALA A 136 6.42 -18.80 -3.08
N GLN A 137 7.42 -19.68 -3.01
CA GLN A 137 7.40 -20.90 -2.20
C GLN A 137 7.15 -20.60 -0.72
N VAL A 138 7.84 -19.61 -0.13
CA VAL A 138 7.62 -19.21 1.27
C VAL A 138 6.19 -18.74 1.51
N ALA A 139 5.67 -17.88 0.63
CA ALA A 139 4.30 -17.37 0.73
C ALA A 139 3.25 -18.49 0.64
N ARG A 140 3.41 -19.44 -0.29
CA ARG A 140 2.53 -20.62 -0.45
C ARG A 140 2.60 -21.52 0.77
N ALA A 141 3.80 -21.84 1.24
CA ALA A 141 3.99 -22.74 2.37
C ALA A 141 3.39 -22.18 3.67
N ALA A 142 3.48 -20.87 3.88
CA ALA A 142 2.93 -20.19 5.05
C ALA A 142 1.41 -19.91 4.94
N GLY A 143 0.77 -20.24 3.81
CA GLY A 143 -0.65 -20.00 3.60
C GLY A 143 -1.01 -18.51 3.54
N LEU A 144 -0.07 -17.67 3.09
CA LEU A 144 -0.19 -16.21 3.04
C LEU A 144 -0.82 -15.73 1.73
N VAL A 145 -0.72 -16.52 0.67
CA VAL A 145 -1.42 -16.25 -0.60
C VAL A 145 -2.92 -16.35 -0.34
N GLY A 146 -3.66 -15.27 -0.63
CA GLY A 146 -5.08 -15.12 -0.32
C GLY A 146 -5.39 -14.66 1.12
N ALA A 147 -4.46 -14.80 2.07
CA ALA A 147 -4.62 -14.22 3.41
C ALA A 147 -4.08 -12.79 3.51
N LEU A 148 -3.09 -12.43 2.70
CA LEU A 148 -2.53 -11.08 2.59
C LEU A 148 -2.90 -10.44 1.25
N SER A 149 -2.95 -9.11 1.23
CA SER A 149 -3.07 -8.35 -0.03
C SER A 149 -1.85 -8.58 -0.94
N PRO A 150 -2.00 -8.47 -2.27
CA PRO A 150 -0.90 -8.67 -3.21
C PRO A 150 0.33 -7.83 -2.89
N SER A 151 0.16 -6.56 -2.50
CA SER A 151 1.26 -5.66 -2.12
C SER A 151 2.05 -6.16 -0.91
N ARG A 152 1.40 -6.82 0.06
CA ARG A 152 2.08 -7.39 1.24
C ARG A 152 2.83 -8.68 0.90
N VAL A 153 2.28 -9.51 0.02
CA VAL A 153 2.98 -10.69 -0.52
C VAL A 153 4.20 -10.27 -1.34
N ASN A 154 4.06 -9.22 -2.15
CA ASN A 154 5.19 -8.63 -2.89
C ASN A 154 6.25 -8.07 -1.95
N GLY A 155 5.83 -7.45 -0.84
CA GLY A 155 6.72 -6.98 0.23
C GLY A 155 7.57 -8.11 0.84
N LEU A 156 7.01 -9.31 1.06
CA LEU A 156 7.77 -10.49 1.48
C LEU A 156 8.86 -10.87 0.47
N GLY A 157 8.54 -10.84 -0.83
CA GLY A 157 9.52 -11.06 -1.88
C GLY A 157 10.59 -9.97 -1.94
N ALA A 158 10.22 -8.71 -1.71
CA ALA A 158 11.15 -7.60 -1.66
C ALA A 158 12.16 -7.74 -0.51
N MET A 159 11.70 -8.18 0.66
CA MET A 159 12.56 -8.48 1.82
C MET A 159 13.60 -9.56 1.47
N ILE A 160 13.16 -10.71 0.95
CA ILE A 160 14.06 -11.82 0.61
C ILE A 160 15.07 -11.37 -0.45
N ARG A 161 14.62 -10.71 -1.53
CA ARG A 161 15.51 -10.23 -2.59
C ARG A 161 16.51 -9.18 -2.10
N LEU A 162 16.14 -8.33 -1.15
CA LEU A 162 17.09 -7.39 -0.55
C LEU A 162 18.15 -8.12 0.27
N MET A 163 17.75 -9.09 1.10
CA MET A 163 18.69 -9.92 1.84
C MET A 163 19.65 -10.69 0.92
N GLN A 164 19.15 -11.21 -0.20
CA GLN A 164 19.96 -11.89 -1.22
C GLN A 164 21.02 -10.95 -1.81
N ARG A 165 20.63 -9.73 -2.23
CA ARG A 165 21.57 -8.72 -2.75
C ARG A 165 22.62 -8.32 -1.72
N GLN A 166 22.26 -8.21 -0.44
CA GLN A 166 23.21 -7.90 0.63
C GLN A 166 24.28 -8.99 0.78
N LEU A 167 23.91 -10.27 0.62
CA LEU A 167 24.85 -11.38 0.64
C LEU A 167 25.72 -11.43 -0.62
N GLU A 168 25.15 -11.23 -1.81
CA GLU A 168 25.89 -11.19 -3.07
C GLU A 168 26.94 -10.07 -3.07
N ALA A 169 26.58 -8.88 -2.58
CA ALA A 169 27.50 -7.76 -2.43
C ALA A 169 28.62 -8.05 -1.40
N GLY A 170 28.30 -8.77 -0.32
CA GLY A 170 29.28 -9.19 0.68
C GLY A 170 30.29 -10.20 0.14
N VAL A 171 29.82 -11.18 -0.65
CA VAL A 171 30.69 -12.17 -1.31
C VAL A 171 31.59 -11.50 -2.36
N ALA A 172 31.08 -10.54 -3.12
CA ALA A 172 31.88 -9.77 -4.07
C ALA A 172 32.97 -8.92 -3.38
N ALA A 173 32.66 -8.34 -2.22
CA ALA A 173 33.64 -7.59 -1.42
C ALA A 173 34.71 -8.50 -0.79
N GLU A 174 34.35 -9.70 -0.31
CA GLU A 174 35.30 -10.70 0.20
C GLU A 174 36.20 -11.25 -0.93
N ALA A 175 35.64 -11.53 -2.12
CA ALA A 175 36.41 -11.96 -3.28
C ALA A 175 37.37 -10.88 -3.80
N ALA A 176 37.01 -9.59 -3.68
CA ALA A 176 37.90 -8.47 -4.01
C ALA A 176 39.01 -8.27 -2.96
N ALA A 177 38.72 -8.54 -1.68
CA ALA A 177 39.71 -8.47 -0.60
C ALA A 177 40.75 -9.61 -0.69
N ASP A 178 40.34 -10.81 -1.10
CA ASP A 178 41.22 -11.99 -1.27
C ASP A 178 42.07 -11.93 -2.55
N ALA A 179 41.74 -11.04 -3.49
CA ALA A 179 42.43 -10.86 -4.77
C ALA A 179 43.58 -9.82 -4.75
N THR A 180 43.98 -9.29 -3.60
CA THR A 180 45.04 -8.27 -3.52
C THR A 180 46.37 -8.88 -3.06
N PRO A 181 47.43 -8.95 -3.91
CA PRO A 181 48.77 -9.18 -3.42
C PRO A 181 49.33 -7.90 -2.79
N ALA A 182 50.02 -8.07 -1.66
CA ALA A 182 50.70 -7.03 -0.92
C ALA A 182 51.71 -6.24 -1.79
N GLY A 183 51.69 -4.91 -1.70
CA GLY A 183 52.77 -4.10 -2.28
C GLY A 183 52.55 -2.59 -2.38
N VAL A 184 53.16 -1.89 -1.43
CA VAL A 184 53.76 -0.54 -1.51
C VAL A 184 52.88 0.69 -1.24
N ALA A 185 53.35 1.46 -0.26
CA ALA A 185 52.89 2.73 0.24
C ALA A 185 53.22 3.92 -0.69
N SER A 186 52.48 5.03 -0.59
CA SER A 186 52.99 6.29 -0.01
C SER A 186 52.00 7.45 -0.17
N ALA A 187 52.05 8.37 0.79
CA ALA A 187 51.20 9.51 1.03
C ALA A 187 51.42 10.71 0.09
N LYS A 188 50.45 11.64 0.04
CA LYS A 188 50.70 13.08 0.29
C LYS A 188 49.42 13.87 0.61
N ALA A 189 49.52 14.72 1.62
CA ALA A 189 48.54 15.68 2.11
C ALA A 189 48.64 17.06 1.42
N ALA A 190 47.59 17.88 1.63
CA ALA A 190 47.48 19.37 1.61
C ALA A 190 46.15 19.78 0.93
N ALA A 191 45.34 20.78 1.32
CA ALA A 191 45.43 21.92 2.25
C ALA A 191 43.96 22.37 2.60
N GLU A 192 43.64 22.80 3.83
CA GLU A 192 43.34 24.21 4.27
C GLU A 192 42.44 25.03 3.34
N ALA A 193 41.59 25.97 3.75
CA ALA A 193 40.95 26.44 4.99
C ALA A 193 39.99 27.57 4.54
N ALA A 194 39.01 27.94 5.37
CA ALA A 194 37.98 28.97 5.12
C ALA A 194 38.55 30.41 4.94
N PRO A 195 37.70 31.43 4.66
CA PRO A 195 36.98 32.07 5.76
C PRO A 195 35.54 32.53 5.47
N ALA A 196 34.89 32.90 6.57
CA ALA A 196 33.55 33.45 6.71
C ALA A 196 33.51 34.99 6.58
N ASP A 197 32.30 35.51 6.32
CA ASP A 197 31.71 36.78 6.82
C ASP A 197 30.21 36.69 6.45
N GLY A 198 29.19 37.00 7.25
CA GLY A 198 29.11 37.81 8.45
C GLY A 198 28.19 39.02 8.20
N ALA A 199 26.88 38.90 8.42
CA ALA A 199 26.02 40.05 8.78
C ALA A 199 24.63 39.59 9.27
N SER A 200 24.39 39.92 10.54
CA SER A 200 23.16 39.79 11.32
C SER A 200 22.19 40.94 11.03
N ALA A 201 20.89 40.69 11.16
CA ALA A 201 19.94 41.70 11.66
C ALA A 201 18.74 41.02 12.35
N THR A 202 18.80 41.00 13.67
CA THR A 202 17.70 40.89 14.64
C THR A 202 16.58 41.91 14.34
N THR A 203 15.31 41.62 14.65
CA THR A 203 14.68 42.07 15.91
C THR A 203 13.25 41.51 16.12
N SER A 204 12.95 41.22 17.39
CA SER A 204 11.66 41.23 18.14
C SER A 204 10.46 40.49 17.55
N GLY A 205 9.82 39.52 18.23
CA GLY A 205 9.46 39.50 19.65
C GLY A 205 7.98 39.90 19.79
N GLY A 206 7.10 38.92 20.08
CA GLY A 206 5.68 39.14 20.26
C GLY A 206 4.94 37.85 20.61
N GLU A 207 4.79 37.60 21.90
CA GLU A 207 3.91 36.58 22.49
C GLU A 207 2.43 36.85 22.17
N GLY A 208 1.62 35.78 22.12
CA GLY A 208 0.19 35.89 22.44
C GLY A 208 -0.78 35.29 21.42
N GLY A 209 -1.25 34.08 21.72
CA GLY A 209 -2.67 33.72 21.66
C GLY A 209 -3.36 33.61 20.30
N ARG A 210 -3.77 32.39 19.93
CA ARG A 210 -5.14 31.88 20.16
C ARG A 210 -5.41 30.68 19.25
N GLU A 211 -5.70 29.55 19.87
CA GLU A 211 -6.38 28.41 19.26
C GLU A 211 -7.69 28.86 18.62
N ALA A 212 -7.83 28.68 17.31
CA ALA A 212 -9.12 28.68 16.65
C ALA A 212 -9.70 27.26 16.76
N VAL A 213 -10.26 26.96 17.94
CA VAL A 213 -11.23 25.88 18.10
C VAL A 213 -12.45 26.22 17.24
N LEU A 214 -12.85 25.31 16.35
CA LEU A 214 -14.10 25.39 15.61
C LEU A 214 -15.26 25.48 16.61
N ARG A 215 -15.71 26.71 16.90
CA ARG A 215 -16.98 26.97 17.56
C ARG A 215 -18.06 27.03 16.50
N ALA A 216 -18.95 26.04 16.51
CA ALA A 216 -20.26 26.16 15.92
C ALA A 216 -20.97 27.39 16.50
N GLY A 217 -21.29 28.36 15.66
CA GLY A 217 -22.07 29.52 16.08
C GLY A 217 -22.11 30.64 15.05
N SER A 218 -23.13 30.63 14.18
CA SER A 218 -24.19 31.64 14.19
C SER A 218 -25.18 31.35 13.06
N ARG A 219 -26.47 31.49 13.36
CA ARG A 219 -27.60 31.33 12.44
C ARG A 219 -27.62 32.45 11.39
N GLY A 220 -26.73 32.37 10.41
CA GLY A 220 -26.81 33.12 9.16
C GLY A 220 -27.33 32.21 8.05
N SER A 221 -28.49 32.54 7.51
CA SER A 221 -29.17 31.78 6.44
C SER A 221 -28.26 31.64 5.21
N LEU A 222 -27.84 30.40 4.92
CA LEU A 222 -27.24 29.98 3.65
C LEU A 222 -28.32 29.20 2.90
N GLU A 223 -29.18 29.90 2.18
CA GLU A 223 -30.10 29.23 1.26
C GLU A 223 -29.37 28.85 -0.03
N SER A 224 -29.38 27.53 -0.27
CA SER A 224 -29.14 26.77 -1.51
C SER A 224 -27.70 26.42 -1.95
N ALA A 225 -26.94 25.77 -1.07
CA ALA A 225 -25.97 24.72 -1.46
C ALA A 225 -26.06 23.60 -0.40
N GLY A 226 -26.14 22.34 -0.84
CA GLY A 226 -26.65 21.23 -0.03
C GLY A 226 -26.07 21.13 1.38
N GLU A 227 -26.92 21.20 2.40
CA GLU A 227 -26.61 21.06 3.83
C GLU A 227 -26.03 19.67 4.24
N GLU A 228 -25.59 18.86 3.28
CA GLU A 228 -25.06 17.51 3.47
C GLU A 228 -23.64 17.40 2.91
N VAL A 229 -22.78 16.65 3.60
CA VAL A 229 -21.40 16.35 3.20
C VAL A 229 -21.33 14.96 2.60
N ALA A 230 -20.78 14.85 1.38
CA ALA A 230 -20.48 13.57 0.76
C ALA A 230 -19.18 13.01 1.34
N VAL A 231 -19.21 11.80 1.91
CA VAL A 231 -18.02 11.15 2.47
C VAL A 231 -17.61 9.97 1.61
N LEU A 232 -16.41 10.02 1.04
CA LEU A 232 -15.84 8.92 0.28
C LEU A 232 -15.31 7.84 1.23
N LEU A 233 -16.03 6.72 1.34
CA LEU A 233 -15.63 5.53 2.11
C LEU A 233 -14.99 4.47 1.21
N SER A 234 -13.88 3.92 1.70
CA SER A 234 -13.07 2.93 0.97
C SER A 234 -13.04 1.55 1.65
N GLY A 235 -13.74 1.38 2.79
CA GLY A 235 -13.60 0.21 3.66
C GLY A 235 -12.38 0.26 4.59
N GLY A 236 -11.54 1.29 4.46
CA GLY A 236 -10.37 1.52 5.29
C GLY A 236 -10.67 2.26 6.59
N VAL A 237 -9.71 2.22 7.53
CA VAL A 237 -9.83 2.85 8.85
C VAL A 237 -9.94 4.38 8.73
N ASP A 238 -9.15 5.01 7.86
CA ASP A 238 -9.06 6.47 7.80
C ASP A 238 -10.38 7.12 7.34
N SER A 239 -11.01 6.56 6.31
CA SER A 239 -12.31 7.05 5.83
C SER A 239 -13.43 6.76 6.83
N SER A 240 -13.34 5.66 7.59
CA SER A 240 -14.27 5.33 8.66
C SER A 240 -14.16 6.31 9.85
N VAL A 241 -12.94 6.65 10.24
CA VAL A 241 -12.68 7.66 11.29
C VAL A 241 -13.13 9.04 10.83
N ALA A 242 -12.85 9.42 9.57
CA ALA A 242 -13.31 10.69 9.02
C ALA A 242 -14.85 10.80 9.04
N LEU A 243 -15.56 9.75 8.64
CA LEU A 243 -17.02 9.71 8.74
C LEU A 243 -17.48 9.89 10.19
N ARG A 244 -16.88 9.13 11.11
CA ARG A 244 -17.25 9.18 12.52
C ARG A 244 -17.04 10.56 13.14
N LEU A 245 -15.93 11.22 12.82
CA LEU A 245 -15.65 12.57 13.33
C LEU A 245 -16.66 13.60 12.81
N LEU A 246 -17.09 13.49 11.55
CA LEU A 246 -18.14 14.37 11.00
C LEU A 246 -19.49 14.11 11.66
N HIS A 247 -19.84 12.83 11.86
CA HIS A 247 -21.05 12.43 12.57
C HIS A 247 -21.07 12.96 14.02
N ASP A 248 -19.97 12.77 14.76
CA ASP A 248 -19.84 13.25 16.15
C ASP A 248 -19.87 14.78 16.24
N ALA A 249 -19.49 15.49 15.17
CA ALA A 249 -19.61 16.94 15.05
C ALA A 249 -21.04 17.42 14.66
N GLY A 250 -22.00 16.49 14.48
CA GLY A 250 -23.37 16.81 14.10
C GLY A 250 -23.54 17.22 12.64
N VAL A 251 -22.56 16.93 11.78
CA VAL A 251 -22.64 17.23 10.34
C VAL A 251 -23.52 16.17 9.67
N ARG A 252 -24.48 16.61 8.84
CA ARG A 252 -25.25 15.67 8.02
C ARG A 252 -24.36 15.11 6.93
N THR A 253 -24.25 13.79 6.87
CA THR A 253 -23.36 13.11 5.93
C THR A 253 -24.11 12.04 5.14
N ARG A 254 -23.70 11.87 3.89
CA ARG A 254 -24.00 10.68 3.08
C ARG A 254 -22.69 10.05 2.64
N ALA A 255 -22.58 8.75 2.83
CA ALA A 255 -21.40 7.98 2.47
C ALA A 255 -21.49 7.43 1.04
N PHE A 256 -20.35 7.39 0.36
CA PHE A 256 -20.22 6.88 -1.00
C PHE A 256 -19.05 5.91 -1.12
N TYR A 257 -19.30 4.71 -1.65
CA TYR A 257 -18.26 3.78 -2.07
C TYR A 257 -18.07 3.86 -3.59
N LEU A 258 -16.86 4.17 -4.03
CA LEU A 258 -16.51 4.28 -5.45
C LEU A 258 -16.05 2.92 -6.00
N ARG A 259 -16.87 2.30 -6.84
CA ARG A 259 -16.53 1.05 -7.51
C ARG A 259 -15.80 1.35 -8.82
N ILE A 260 -14.48 1.13 -8.82
CA ILE A 260 -13.58 1.44 -9.95
C ILE A 260 -12.97 0.20 -10.62
N TRP A 261 -13.19 -1.00 -10.06
CA TRP A 261 -12.68 -2.26 -10.61
C TRP A 261 -13.49 -2.71 -11.82
N LEU A 262 -12.82 -3.00 -12.93
CA LEU A 262 -13.43 -3.52 -14.17
C LEU A 262 -13.95 -4.94 -13.96
N GLU A 263 -15.21 -5.18 -14.30
CA GLU A 263 -15.88 -6.49 -14.20
C GLU A 263 -15.36 -7.54 -15.19
N ASP A 264 -14.69 -7.13 -16.27
CA ASP A 264 -14.40 -7.98 -17.44
C ASP A 264 -12.98 -8.58 -17.49
N GLU A 265 -12.34 -8.84 -16.34
CA GLU A 265 -11.14 -9.67 -16.33
C GLU A 265 -11.49 -11.05 -15.75
N ASP A 266 -11.60 -12.03 -16.65
CA ASP A 266 -11.65 -13.49 -16.43
C ASP A 266 -10.62 -14.02 -15.39
N ALA A 267 -9.71 -13.16 -14.91
CA ALA A 267 -8.77 -13.39 -13.82
C ALA A 267 -9.42 -13.55 -12.43
N HIS A 268 -10.59 -12.96 -12.15
CA HIS A 268 -11.25 -13.08 -10.82
C HIS A 268 -12.15 -14.30 -10.70
N VAL A 269 -12.54 -14.91 -11.83
CA VAL A 269 -13.31 -16.16 -11.88
C VAL A 269 -12.46 -17.35 -11.39
N ALA A 270 -11.13 -17.24 -11.40
CA ALA A 270 -10.23 -18.27 -10.91
C ALA A 270 -10.10 -18.32 -9.38
N SER A 271 -10.44 -17.24 -8.65
CA SER A 271 -10.35 -17.16 -7.18
C SER A 271 -11.69 -17.08 -6.45
N GLY A 272 -12.80 -16.83 -7.15
CA GLY A 272 -14.15 -16.88 -6.57
C GLY A 272 -14.47 -15.78 -5.54
N GLU A 273 -13.55 -14.87 -5.27
CA GLU A 273 -13.69 -13.77 -4.31
C GLU A 273 -13.42 -12.44 -5.02
N CYS A 274 -14.45 -11.58 -5.09
CA CYS A 274 -14.34 -10.22 -5.62
C CYS A 274 -13.84 -9.28 -4.50
N PRO A 275 -12.65 -8.64 -4.64
CA PRO A 275 -12.06 -7.83 -3.55
C PRO A 275 -12.96 -6.69 -3.04
N TRP A 276 -13.84 -6.15 -3.88
CA TRP A 276 -14.72 -5.04 -3.51
C TRP A 276 -15.88 -5.44 -2.58
N GLU A 277 -16.24 -6.73 -2.50
CA GLU A 277 -17.33 -7.20 -1.63
C GLU A 277 -16.97 -7.06 -0.15
N GLU A 278 -15.71 -7.33 0.20
CA GLU A 278 -15.20 -7.16 1.57
C GLU A 278 -15.18 -5.67 1.94
N ASP A 279 -14.67 -4.81 1.06
CA ASP A 279 -14.68 -3.36 1.26
C ASP A 279 -16.11 -2.82 1.43
N TRP A 280 -17.05 -3.31 0.62
CA TRP A 280 -18.46 -2.96 0.71
C TRP A 280 -19.08 -3.39 2.03
N ALA A 281 -18.77 -4.60 2.51
CA ALA A 281 -19.23 -5.08 3.81
C ALA A 281 -18.70 -4.22 4.95
N TYR A 282 -17.43 -3.80 4.91
CA TYR A 282 -16.88 -2.86 5.89
C TYR A 282 -17.55 -1.50 5.83
N CYS A 283 -17.75 -0.93 4.63
CA CYS A 283 -18.46 0.34 4.48
C CYS A 283 -19.87 0.25 5.06
N THR A 284 -20.58 -0.85 4.78
CA THR A 284 -21.94 -1.09 5.27
C THR A 284 -21.95 -1.13 6.80
N ALA A 285 -21.09 -1.95 7.41
CA ALA A 285 -21.01 -2.07 8.87
C ALA A 285 -20.67 -0.74 9.57
N VAL A 286 -19.76 0.05 9.00
CA VAL A 286 -19.38 1.37 9.53
C VAL A 286 -20.55 2.36 9.41
N CYS A 287 -21.24 2.38 8.27
CA CYS A 287 -22.36 3.28 8.04
C CYS A 287 -23.58 2.92 8.89
N GLU A 288 -23.85 1.62 9.10
CA GLU A 288 -24.89 1.14 10.01
C GLU A 288 -24.62 1.57 11.46
N GLN A 289 -23.38 1.41 11.93
CA GLN A 289 -22.98 1.86 13.27
C GLN A 289 -23.11 3.38 13.45
N ALA A 290 -22.85 4.15 12.39
CA ALA A 290 -22.95 5.61 12.40
C ALA A 290 -24.37 6.13 12.08
N GLY A 291 -25.31 5.27 11.68
CA GLY A 291 -26.63 5.70 11.20
C GLY A 291 -26.58 6.57 9.94
N VAL A 292 -25.59 6.36 9.07
CA VAL A 292 -25.34 7.17 7.86
C VAL A 292 -25.78 6.41 6.60
N PRO A 293 -26.51 7.04 5.65
CA PRO A 293 -26.81 6.42 4.37
C PRO A 293 -25.55 6.13 3.55
N LEU A 294 -25.46 4.93 2.98
CA LEU A 294 -24.37 4.50 2.10
C LEU A 294 -24.87 4.25 0.67
N GLU A 295 -24.19 4.82 -0.31
CA GLU A 295 -24.47 4.63 -1.73
C GLU A 295 -23.24 4.10 -2.48
N ARG A 296 -23.49 3.33 -3.55
CA ARG A 296 -22.45 2.81 -4.43
C ARG A 296 -22.45 3.58 -5.74
N VAL A 297 -21.30 4.12 -6.13
CA VAL A 297 -21.13 4.81 -7.43
C VAL A 297 -20.15 4.03 -8.28
N SER A 298 -20.61 3.56 -9.45
CA SER A 298 -19.75 2.88 -10.42
C SER A 298 -19.02 3.92 -11.26
N LEU A 299 -17.70 3.91 -11.22
CA LEU A 299 -16.82 4.81 -12.00
C LEU A 299 -15.78 3.99 -12.80
N GLN A 300 -16.14 2.77 -13.20
CA GLN A 300 -15.22 1.84 -13.86
C GLN A 300 -14.72 2.36 -15.22
N ARG A 301 -15.62 2.96 -16.02
CA ARG A 301 -15.26 3.49 -17.35
C ARG A 301 -14.38 4.72 -17.25
N GLU A 302 -14.72 5.59 -16.30
CA GLU A 302 -14.00 6.80 -15.96
C GLU A 302 -12.62 6.46 -15.42
N TYR A 303 -12.52 5.48 -14.52
CA TYR A 303 -11.24 5.01 -14.01
C TYR A 303 -10.36 4.39 -15.11
N SER A 304 -10.94 3.55 -15.97
CA SER A 304 -10.23 2.96 -17.11
C SER A 304 -9.67 4.06 -18.03
N SER A 305 -10.52 4.97 -18.48
CA SER A 305 -10.11 6.03 -19.42
C SER A 305 -9.18 7.09 -18.80
N LEU A 306 -9.41 7.49 -17.54
CA LEU A 306 -8.70 8.62 -16.94
C LEU A 306 -7.42 8.20 -16.21
N VAL A 307 -7.31 6.93 -15.78
CA VAL A 307 -6.21 6.41 -14.96
C VAL A 307 -5.48 5.26 -15.65
N VAL A 308 -6.19 4.22 -16.12
CA VAL A 308 -5.55 3.04 -16.71
C VAL A 308 -4.92 3.37 -18.07
N ASP A 309 -5.63 4.06 -18.95
CA ASP A 309 -5.10 4.46 -20.25
C ASP A 309 -3.86 5.37 -20.10
N TYR A 310 -3.90 6.29 -19.13
CA TYR A 310 -2.74 7.11 -18.75
C TYR A 310 -1.57 6.25 -18.26
N LEU A 311 -1.83 5.28 -17.38
CA LEU A 311 -0.79 4.38 -16.88
C LEU A 311 -0.10 3.63 -18.03
N ILE A 312 -0.89 3.08 -18.94
CA ILE A 312 -0.40 2.32 -20.10
C ILE A 312 0.38 3.22 -21.06
N SER A 313 -0.12 4.42 -21.36
CA SER A 313 0.55 5.34 -22.30
C SER A 313 1.90 5.81 -21.76
N GLU A 314 1.98 6.16 -20.48
CA GLU A 314 3.21 6.63 -19.85
C GLU A 314 4.23 5.49 -19.69
N ALA A 315 3.77 4.30 -19.32
CA ALA A 315 4.62 3.11 -19.23
C ALA A 315 5.21 2.74 -20.59
N ARG A 316 4.41 2.79 -21.66
CA ARG A 316 4.89 2.58 -23.05
C ARG A 316 5.93 3.60 -23.47
N ALA A 317 5.87 4.81 -22.92
CA ALA A 317 6.84 5.86 -23.16
C ALA A 317 8.07 5.79 -22.23
N GLY A 318 8.24 4.70 -21.46
CA GLY A 318 9.38 4.49 -20.57
C GLY A 318 9.36 5.32 -19.30
N ARG A 319 8.22 5.93 -18.95
CA ARG A 319 8.06 6.73 -17.72
C ARG A 319 7.48 5.87 -16.59
N THR A 320 7.64 6.36 -15.36
CA THR A 320 7.01 5.77 -14.16
C THR A 320 5.81 6.63 -13.74
N PRO A 321 4.61 6.39 -14.30
CA PRO A 321 3.42 7.14 -13.94
C PRO A 321 2.98 6.90 -12.49
N ASN A 322 2.32 7.90 -11.91
CA ASN A 322 1.66 7.77 -10.62
C ASN A 322 0.12 7.77 -10.81
N PRO A 323 -0.55 6.60 -10.72
CA PRO A 323 -1.99 6.52 -10.92
C PRO A 323 -2.80 7.20 -9.81
N ASP A 324 -2.26 7.32 -8.59
CA ASP A 324 -2.97 7.93 -7.45
C ASP A 324 -3.20 9.42 -7.65
N ILE A 325 -2.27 10.12 -8.31
CA ILE A 325 -2.45 11.53 -8.69
C ILE A 325 -3.65 11.69 -9.62
N MET A 326 -3.80 10.79 -10.59
CA MET A 326 -4.92 10.82 -11.55
C MET A 326 -6.22 10.36 -10.91
N CYS A 327 -6.19 9.32 -10.07
CA CYS A 327 -7.35 8.86 -9.31
C CYS A 327 -7.92 9.97 -8.42
N ASN A 328 -7.06 10.69 -7.69
CA ASN A 328 -7.51 11.79 -6.85
C ASN A 328 -8.08 12.95 -7.68
N SER A 329 -7.30 13.46 -8.66
CA SER A 329 -7.69 14.65 -9.42
C SER A 329 -8.86 14.42 -10.38
N ARG A 330 -8.91 13.26 -11.05
CA ARG A 330 -9.85 13.00 -12.14
C ARG A 330 -11.03 12.11 -11.74
N VAL A 331 -10.87 11.24 -10.74
CA VAL A 331 -11.92 10.30 -10.31
C VAL A 331 -12.62 10.82 -9.06
N LYS A 332 -11.91 10.94 -7.93
CA LYS A 332 -12.51 11.35 -6.64
C LYS A 332 -13.04 12.79 -6.65
N PHE A 333 -12.29 13.72 -7.26
CA PHE A 333 -12.64 15.14 -7.32
C PHE A 333 -12.99 15.62 -8.73
N GLY A 334 -13.19 14.69 -9.66
CA GLY A 334 -13.68 14.95 -11.02
C GLY A 334 -14.95 14.14 -11.25
N ALA A 335 -14.82 12.96 -11.85
CA ALA A 335 -15.93 12.10 -12.24
C ALA A 335 -16.96 11.83 -11.12
N PHE A 336 -16.52 11.65 -9.87
CA PHE A 336 -17.44 11.52 -8.74
C PHE A 336 -18.27 12.78 -8.52
N MET A 337 -17.64 13.97 -8.52
CA MET A 337 -18.36 15.23 -8.35
C MET A 337 -19.32 15.49 -9.50
N ASP A 338 -18.95 15.12 -10.72
CA ASP A 338 -19.84 15.20 -11.88
C ASP A 338 -21.04 14.25 -11.71
N ALA A 339 -20.82 13.05 -11.17
CA ALA A 339 -21.87 12.07 -10.93
C ALA A 339 -22.86 12.48 -9.82
N VAL A 340 -22.38 13.14 -8.76
CA VAL A 340 -23.23 13.60 -7.64
C VAL A 340 -23.71 15.05 -7.76
N GLY A 341 -23.25 15.78 -8.78
CA GLY A 341 -23.67 17.14 -9.06
C GLY A 341 -23.49 18.12 -7.89
N THR A 342 -24.36 19.12 -7.79
CA THR A 342 -24.28 20.19 -6.78
C THR A 342 -25.09 19.89 -5.52
N HIS A 343 -25.33 18.61 -5.23
CA HIS A 343 -26.20 18.18 -4.12
C HIS A 343 -25.54 18.26 -2.74
N PHE A 344 -24.21 18.39 -2.69
CA PHE A 344 -23.42 18.37 -1.46
C PHE A 344 -22.64 19.68 -1.27
N ALA A 345 -22.51 20.14 -0.02
CA ALA A 345 -21.72 21.32 0.32
C ALA A 345 -20.22 21.06 0.12
N CYS A 346 -19.76 19.86 0.44
CA CYS A 346 -18.39 19.45 0.23
C CYS A 346 -18.24 17.94 0.16
N VAL A 347 -17.03 17.52 -0.25
CA VAL A 347 -16.59 16.12 -0.25
C VAL A 347 -15.51 15.94 0.82
N ALA A 348 -15.72 14.97 1.71
CA ALA A 348 -14.76 14.53 2.69
C ALA A 348 -14.16 13.16 2.30
N SER A 349 -12.92 12.92 2.72
CA SER A 349 -12.22 11.65 2.48
C SER A 349 -11.21 11.38 3.59
N GLY A 350 -10.75 10.14 3.69
CA GLY A 350 -9.71 9.73 4.66
C GLY A 350 -8.27 10.14 4.31
N HIS A 351 -8.06 11.14 3.42
CA HIS A 351 -6.70 11.59 3.11
C HIS A 351 -6.12 12.39 4.27
N TYR A 352 -4.85 12.17 4.59
CA TYR A 352 -4.11 12.95 5.58
C TYR A 352 -3.62 14.26 4.98
N ALA A 353 -4.55 15.20 4.79
CA ALA A 353 -4.26 16.54 4.29
C ALA A 353 -4.84 17.61 5.23
N ARG A 354 -4.63 18.89 4.94
CA ARG A 354 -5.39 19.98 5.54
C ARG A 354 -5.61 21.04 4.49
N CYS A 355 -6.77 21.67 4.57
CA CYS A 355 -7.14 22.69 3.63
C CYS A 355 -7.30 23.97 4.42
N ALA A 356 -6.39 24.90 4.17
CA ALA A 356 -6.48 26.24 4.71
C ALA A 356 -7.34 27.08 3.76
N LEU A 357 -8.37 27.72 4.30
CA LEU A 357 -9.01 28.84 3.63
C LEU A 357 -8.08 30.04 3.81
N HIS A 358 -7.36 30.42 2.76
CA HIS A 358 -6.63 31.68 2.76
C HIS A 358 -7.64 32.81 2.50
N GLY A 359 -7.75 33.75 3.44
CA GLY A 359 -8.77 34.80 3.47
C GLY A 359 -8.58 35.96 2.49
N GLU A 360 -7.98 35.73 1.32
CA GLU A 360 -7.83 36.76 0.28
C GLU A 360 -8.30 36.20 -1.07
N PRO A 361 -9.09 36.96 -1.87
CA PRO A 361 -9.53 36.54 -3.20
C PRO A 361 -8.36 36.64 -4.18
N GLY A 362 -7.47 35.65 -4.18
CA GLY A 362 -6.30 35.62 -5.05
C GLY A 362 -5.64 34.24 -5.12
N TYR A 363 -5.81 33.59 -6.26
CA TYR A 363 -5.07 32.41 -6.75
C TYR A 363 -5.10 31.14 -5.87
N HIS A 364 -6.05 30.26 -6.18
CA HIS A 364 -5.99 28.84 -5.82
C HIS A 364 -4.82 28.15 -6.53
N HIS A 365 -3.68 27.99 -5.84
CA HIS A 365 -2.64 27.07 -6.31
C HIS A 365 -2.98 25.63 -5.89
N ALA A 366 -3.84 24.99 -6.67
CA ALA A 366 -3.68 23.58 -7.00
C ALA A 366 -3.59 23.55 -8.53
N SER A 367 -2.42 23.23 -9.06
CA SER A 367 -2.17 23.21 -10.50
C SER A 367 -3.25 22.41 -11.23
N GLY A 368 -4.03 23.10 -12.07
CA GLY A 368 -5.13 22.55 -12.86
C GLY A 368 -6.47 23.10 -12.41
N GLY A 369 -6.85 24.28 -12.92
CA GLY A 369 -8.07 24.97 -12.54
C GLY A 369 -9.33 24.18 -12.86
N HIS A 370 -10.32 24.27 -11.97
CA HIS A 370 -11.77 24.38 -12.20
C HIS A 370 -12.40 24.85 -10.87
N ASP A 371 -13.30 25.82 -11.00
CA ASP A 371 -14.29 26.44 -10.10
C ASP A 371 -14.21 26.37 -8.55
N SER A 372 -14.65 27.48 -7.97
CA SER A 372 -14.60 28.01 -6.60
C SER A 372 -15.35 27.23 -5.48
N ARG A 373 -15.49 25.90 -5.55
CA ARG A 373 -16.25 25.09 -4.56
C ARG A 373 -15.46 24.05 -3.76
N LEU A 374 -14.14 24.08 -3.85
CA LEU A 374 -13.24 23.14 -3.16
C LEU A 374 -13.06 23.47 -1.66
N ALA A 375 -14.12 23.39 -0.86
CA ALA A 375 -13.99 23.27 0.59
C ALA A 375 -13.60 21.83 0.95
N ARG A 376 -12.34 21.48 0.76
CA ARG A 376 -11.78 20.17 1.10
C ARG A 376 -11.75 20.01 2.64
N ALA A 377 -12.67 19.26 3.23
CA ALA A 377 -12.56 18.92 4.64
C ALA A 377 -11.62 17.71 4.80
N SER A 378 -10.51 17.91 5.51
CA SER A 378 -9.61 16.85 5.93
C SER A 378 -9.34 17.02 7.43
N LEU A 379 -9.59 15.98 8.20
CA LEU A 379 -9.52 15.99 9.65
C LEU A 379 -8.22 15.30 10.08
N ALA A 380 -7.26 16.10 10.58
CA ALA A 380 -6.22 15.58 11.45
C ALA A 380 -6.79 15.49 12.88
N PRO A 381 -6.43 14.46 13.68
CA PRO A 381 -6.74 14.49 15.11
C PRO A 381 -5.99 15.66 15.77
N PRO A 382 -6.54 16.28 16.82
CA PRO A 382 -5.79 17.28 17.57
C PRO A 382 -4.54 16.61 18.15
N LEU A 383 -3.38 17.14 17.80
CA LEU A 383 -2.13 16.82 18.48
C LEU A 383 -2.33 17.10 19.96
N ALA A 384 -2.09 16.06 20.76
CA ALA A 384 -2.17 16.10 22.21
C ALA A 384 -1.36 17.29 22.76
N SER A 385 -2.02 18.14 23.54
CA SER A 385 -1.34 18.91 24.58
C SER A 385 -1.58 18.23 25.94
N PRO A 386 -0.60 18.30 26.86
CA PRO A 386 -0.39 17.27 27.87
C PRO A 386 -1.20 17.57 29.11
N LEU A 387 -2.34 16.91 29.32
CA LEU A 387 -3.02 16.96 30.61
C LEU A 387 -3.57 15.59 31.02
N ALA A 388 -2.94 15.09 32.08
CA ALA A 388 -3.49 14.26 33.16
C ALA A 388 -4.08 12.89 32.80
N SER A 389 -3.28 11.85 33.10
CA SER A 389 -3.78 10.56 33.56
C SER A 389 -4.77 10.73 34.71
N PRO A 390 -5.83 9.90 34.76
CA PRO A 390 -6.16 9.26 36.02
C PRO A 390 -6.65 7.82 35.80
N LEU A 391 -5.73 6.85 35.75
CA LEU A 391 -6.04 5.46 36.05
C LEU A 391 -4.90 4.85 36.87
N ALA A 392 -4.80 5.29 38.12
CA ALA A 392 -4.18 4.53 39.19
C ALA A 392 -4.79 5.00 40.53
N SER A 393 -5.70 4.19 41.09
CA SER A 393 -5.84 4.11 42.54
C SER A 393 -5.62 2.65 42.92
N PRO A 394 -4.62 2.36 43.78
CA PRO A 394 -4.37 1.01 44.24
C PRO A 394 -5.38 0.65 45.33
N LEU A 395 -5.76 -0.63 45.34
CA LEU A 395 -6.32 -1.31 46.50
C LEU A 395 -5.34 -1.18 47.69
N ALA A 396 -5.83 -0.58 48.77
CA ALA A 396 -5.50 -0.88 50.17
C ALA A 396 -6.70 -0.46 51.02
#